data_AF-A0A960KR42-F1
#
_entry.id   AF-A0A960KR42-F1
#
_cell.length_a   1.000
_cell.length_b   1.000
_cell.length_c   1.000
_cell.angle_alpha   90.00
_cell.angle_beta   90.00
_cell.angle_gamma   90.00
#
_symmetry.space_group_name_H-M   'P 1'
#
loop_
_entity.id
_entity.type
_entity.pdbx_description
1 polymer ?
#
loop_
_entity_poly.entity_id
_entity_poly.type
_entity_poly.pdbx_seq_one_letter_code
_entity_poly.pdbx_strand_id
1 'polypeptide(L)'
;MISNRMRIEAGLWKMRRLAMPTRRITVELGSLRVGQQAGLPMEAWARLSGDDSLVSRSMQDSPHLALLRQARDTGHSDPRGSEYLAHALRVLERVGHYHDARSEQEVVELARRFAQSTPDTGTSLIESVRVARLIGCKDLYEIIDGHHRVAMALAAGETRGEVLLQGAVPSWWVRKLHRVNMTRRSELYQPIELPEVKGWPVVRVCHDRLKMITEFLDARGLHPHTAIDLGSSYGYFSAGLKNWGIPDVKAVDRDPNALDVGRLCYGLEPSQLLVSRAEDYLADDSTPSAEVVLFLSLLHHYAIGKEPGEVEQIIAGLARKTRTVLFLDTGEEHEAWFRHKLKGWSPEYVSKLVLRAGGFSQAIRLGIDADAPFEKGQNYGRTFWAFLK
;
A
#
# COMPACT_ATOMS: atom_id res chain seq x y z
N MET A 1 -5.47 22.88 17.16
CA MET A 1 -6.06 23.99 16.39
C MET A 1 -5.98 23.66 14.90
N ILE A 2 -7.12 23.47 14.23
CA ILE A 2 -7.13 23.40 12.75
C ILE A 2 -6.62 24.74 12.23
N SER A 3 -5.63 24.74 11.34
CA SER A 3 -5.14 26.00 10.77
C SER A 3 -6.30 26.71 10.04
N ASN A 4 -6.38 28.04 10.15
CA ASN A 4 -7.38 28.83 9.43
C ASN A 4 -7.40 28.50 7.92
N ARG A 5 -6.24 28.12 7.37
CA ARG A 5 -6.08 27.66 5.99
C ARG A 5 -6.91 26.42 5.66
N MET A 6 -6.93 25.39 6.51
CA MET A 6 -7.73 24.17 6.25
C MET A 6 -9.24 24.43 6.33
N ARG A 7 -9.69 25.34 7.21
CA ARG A 7 -11.11 25.76 7.28
C ARG A 7 -11.53 26.53 6.03
N ILE A 8 -10.69 27.42 5.54
CA ILE A 8 -10.91 28.18 4.30
C ILE A 8 -10.91 27.24 3.09
N GLU A 9 -9.97 26.30 3.00
CA GLU A 9 -9.92 25.30 1.93
C GLU A 9 -11.17 24.42 1.95
N ALA A 10 -11.62 23.91 3.10
CA ALA A 10 -12.85 23.13 3.23
C ALA A 10 -14.11 23.93 2.81
N GLY A 11 -14.20 25.21 3.19
CA GLY A 11 -15.30 26.10 2.80
C GLY A 11 -15.34 26.38 1.29
N LEU A 12 -14.19 26.67 0.68
CA LEU A 12 -14.06 26.89 -0.76
C LEU A 12 -14.34 25.60 -1.56
N TRP A 13 -13.95 24.45 -1.02
CA TRP A 13 -14.22 23.14 -1.63
C TRP A 13 -15.72 22.81 -1.62
N LYS A 14 -16.40 23.11 -0.50
CA LYS A 14 -17.86 22.93 -0.33
C LYS A 14 -18.64 23.80 -1.33
N MET A 15 -18.22 25.06 -1.55
CA MET A 15 -18.87 25.97 -2.50
C MET A 15 -18.67 25.59 -3.97
N ARG A 16 -17.46 25.19 -4.39
CA ARG A 16 -17.20 24.77 -5.78
C ARG A 16 -17.96 23.50 -6.18
N ARG A 17 -18.32 22.65 -5.22
CA ARG A 17 -19.02 21.37 -5.47
C ARG A 17 -20.53 21.47 -5.52
N LEU A 18 -21.13 22.36 -4.72
CA LEU A 18 -22.59 22.57 -4.75
C LEU A 18 -23.09 23.05 -6.13
N ALA A 19 -22.21 23.59 -6.96
CA ALA A 19 -22.50 24.01 -8.33
C ALA A 19 -22.29 22.91 -9.41
N MET A 20 -21.83 21.70 -9.05
CA MET A 20 -21.65 20.64 -10.04
C MET A 20 -22.98 19.95 -10.36
N PRO A 21 -23.31 19.72 -11.65
CA PRO A 21 -24.50 18.98 -12.02
C PRO A 21 -24.48 17.59 -11.38
N THR A 22 -25.60 17.21 -10.79
CA THR A 22 -25.80 15.87 -10.23
C THR A 22 -26.60 15.03 -11.22
N ARG A 23 -26.27 13.75 -11.31
CA ARG A 23 -27.00 12.78 -12.13
C ARG A 23 -27.32 11.55 -11.28
N ARG A 24 -28.55 11.05 -11.39
CA ARG A 24 -28.93 9.76 -10.80
C ARG A 24 -28.27 8.62 -11.58
N ILE A 25 -27.66 7.70 -10.84
CA ILE A 25 -27.09 6.46 -11.36
C ILE A 25 -27.42 5.32 -10.40
N THR A 26 -27.52 4.09 -10.92
CA THR A 26 -27.53 2.88 -10.12
C THR A 26 -26.09 2.38 -9.94
N VAL A 27 -25.71 2.04 -8.72
CA VAL A 27 -24.39 1.48 -8.38
C VAL A 27 -24.53 0.21 -7.57
N GLU A 28 -23.52 -0.66 -7.67
CA GLU A 28 -23.33 -1.75 -6.71
C GLU A 28 -22.90 -1.14 -5.37
N LEU A 29 -23.60 -1.42 -4.27
CA LEU A 29 -23.25 -0.86 -2.96
C LEU A 29 -21.87 -1.34 -2.49
N GLY A 30 -21.41 -2.51 -2.93
CA GLY A 30 -20.06 -3.03 -2.68
C GLY A 30 -18.94 -2.25 -3.39
N SER A 31 -19.28 -1.42 -4.39
CA SER A 31 -18.30 -0.56 -5.07
C SER A 31 -18.14 0.82 -4.42
N LEU A 32 -18.95 1.11 -3.39
CA LEU A 32 -18.84 2.32 -2.60
C LEU A 32 -17.70 2.22 -1.58
N ARG A 33 -16.89 3.26 -1.54
CA ARG A 33 -15.80 3.43 -0.58
C ARG A 33 -16.18 4.47 0.46
N VAL A 34 -15.73 4.25 1.70
CA VAL A 34 -15.79 5.27 2.75
C VAL A 34 -15.08 6.50 2.21
N GLY A 35 -15.84 7.59 2.10
CA GLY A 35 -15.34 8.84 1.55
C GLY A 35 -15.26 9.96 2.57
N GLN A 36 -15.73 11.14 2.19
CA GLN A 36 -15.52 12.37 2.96
C GLN A 36 -15.99 12.27 4.41
N GLN A 37 -15.22 12.90 5.30
CA GLN A 37 -15.54 12.96 6.73
C GLN A 37 -15.69 14.43 7.12
N ALA A 38 -16.87 14.80 7.64
CA ALA A 38 -17.22 16.19 7.98
C ALA A 38 -16.95 17.20 6.83
N GLY A 39 -17.20 16.78 5.58
CA GLY A 39 -16.98 17.58 4.37
C GLY A 39 -15.51 17.72 3.95
N LEU A 40 -14.59 17.03 4.61
CA LEU A 40 -13.20 16.95 4.20
C LEU A 40 -13.00 15.78 3.22
N PRO A 41 -12.29 15.98 2.10
CA PRO A 41 -11.80 14.88 1.25
C PRO A 41 -11.06 13.83 2.08
N MET A 42 -11.15 12.55 1.70
CA MET A 42 -10.52 11.47 2.46
C MET A 42 -9.01 11.69 2.70
N GLU A 43 -8.28 12.23 1.71
CA GLU A 43 -6.85 12.59 1.89
C GLU A 43 -6.62 13.68 2.96
N ALA A 44 -7.52 14.66 3.03
CA ALA A 44 -7.43 15.71 4.04
C ALA A 44 -7.79 15.17 5.42
N TRP A 45 -8.78 14.28 5.50
CA TRP A 45 -9.14 13.57 6.72
C TRP A 45 -7.99 12.71 7.24
N ALA A 46 -7.40 11.85 6.41
CA ALA A 46 -6.30 10.98 6.83
C ALA A 46 -5.10 11.78 7.35
N ARG A 47 -4.75 12.89 6.70
CA ARG A 47 -3.70 13.81 7.17
C ARG A 47 -4.06 14.51 8.49
N LEU A 48 -5.32 14.92 8.66
CA LEU A 48 -5.78 15.63 9.86
C LEU A 48 -5.86 14.71 11.08
N SER A 49 -6.34 13.48 10.87
CA SER A 49 -6.62 12.52 11.93
C SER A 49 -5.40 11.66 12.28
N GLY A 50 -4.46 11.49 11.35
CA GLY A 50 -3.39 10.51 11.45
C GLY A 50 -3.90 9.07 11.25
N ASP A 51 -5.14 8.90 10.79
CA ASP A 51 -5.81 7.61 10.62
C ASP A 51 -6.11 7.36 9.15
N ASP A 52 -5.41 6.38 8.59
CA ASP A 52 -5.55 5.91 7.22
C ASP A 52 -6.45 4.68 7.08
N SER A 53 -6.98 4.14 8.19
CA SER A 53 -7.73 2.88 8.21
C SER A 53 -9.05 2.91 7.44
N LEU A 54 -9.59 4.10 7.18
CA LEU A 54 -10.80 4.31 6.39
C LEU A 54 -10.51 4.55 4.91
N VAL A 55 -9.27 4.81 4.54
CA VAL A 55 -8.95 5.14 3.16
C VAL A 55 -9.15 3.91 2.29
N SER A 56 -10.03 4.04 1.28
CA SER A 56 -10.36 2.96 0.34
C SER A 56 -11.03 1.75 0.99
N ARG A 57 -11.46 1.89 2.24
CA ARG A 57 -12.28 0.88 2.91
C ARG A 57 -13.63 0.78 2.21
N SER A 58 -14.08 -0.45 1.94
CA SER A 58 -15.43 -0.69 1.44
C SER A 58 -16.46 -0.26 2.47
N MET A 59 -17.63 0.23 2.03
CA MET A 59 -18.74 0.44 2.96
C MET A 59 -19.20 -0.84 3.64
N GLN A 60 -18.99 -2.00 3.01
CA GLN A 60 -19.28 -3.32 3.56
C GLN A 60 -18.43 -3.68 4.79
N ASP A 61 -17.25 -3.05 4.90
CA ASP A 61 -16.30 -3.25 6.00
C ASP A 61 -16.21 -2.01 6.89
N SER A 62 -17.12 -1.06 6.70
CA SER A 62 -17.09 0.22 7.41
C SER A 62 -17.54 0.08 8.87
N PRO A 63 -17.07 0.97 9.75
CA PRO A 63 -17.54 1.02 11.14
C PRO A 63 -19.07 1.21 11.25
N HIS A 64 -19.66 1.88 10.26
CA HIS A 64 -21.09 2.17 10.21
C HIS A 64 -21.91 0.88 10.09
N LEU A 65 -21.54 0.01 9.15
CA LEU A 65 -22.22 -1.28 8.99
C LEU A 65 -21.89 -2.23 10.14
N ALA A 66 -20.67 -2.19 10.66
CA ALA A 66 -20.26 -3.00 11.81
C ALA A 66 -21.14 -2.72 13.04
N LEU A 67 -21.43 -1.44 13.34
CA LEU A 67 -22.31 -1.08 14.46
C LEU A 67 -23.75 -1.60 14.26
N LEU A 68 -24.31 -1.49 13.05
CA LEU A 68 -25.66 -2.02 12.75
C LEU A 68 -25.71 -3.55 12.92
N ARG A 69 -24.68 -4.26 12.45
CA ARG A 69 -24.56 -5.72 12.63
C ARG A 69 -24.47 -6.08 14.12
N GLN A 70 -23.60 -5.41 14.87
CA GLN A 70 -23.46 -5.61 16.31
C GLN A 70 -24.80 -5.42 17.05
N ALA A 71 -25.54 -4.36 16.73
CA ALA A 71 -26.82 -4.07 17.37
C ALA A 71 -27.88 -5.14 17.08
N ARG A 72 -27.94 -5.59 15.82
CA ARG A 72 -28.84 -6.68 15.41
C ARG A 72 -28.49 -8.00 16.08
N ASP A 73 -27.20 -8.34 16.12
CA ASP A 73 -26.74 -9.65 16.59
C ASP A 73 -26.82 -9.77 18.13
N THR A 74 -26.64 -8.67 18.85
CA THR A 74 -26.69 -8.65 20.33
C THR A 74 -28.05 -8.23 20.91
N GLY A 75 -28.93 -7.63 20.09
CA GLY A 75 -30.13 -6.94 20.55
C GLY A 75 -29.86 -5.70 21.40
N HIS A 76 -28.59 -5.30 21.56
CA HIS A 76 -28.17 -4.17 22.38
C HIS A 76 -27.59 -3.05 21.50
N SER A 77 -28.07 -1.83 21.71
CA SER A 77 -27.66 -0.64 20.96
C SER A 77 -26.62 0.20 21.72
N ASP A 78 -25.78 -0.38 22.58
CA ASP A 78 -24.70 0.36 23.24
C ASP A 78 -23.51 0.49 22.27
N PRO A 79 -23.21 1.69 21.75
CA PRO A 79 -22.11 1.89 20.81
C PRO A 79 -20.73 1.90 21.50
N ARG A 80 -20.65 1.82 22.83
CA ARG A 80 -19.38 1.86 23.57
C ARG A 80 -18.47 0.71 23.15
N GLY A 81 -17.21 1.04 22.87
CA GLY A 81 -16.20 0.09 22.39
C GLY A 81 -16.29 -0.21 20.88
N SER A 82 -17.28 0.32 20.16
CA SER A 82 -17.37 0.15 18.70
C SER A 82 -16.35 1.03 17.97
N GLU A 83 -15.85 0.54 16.83
CA GLU A 83 -15.02 1.33 15.91
C GLU A 83 -15.79 2.57 15.40
N TYR A 84 -17.12 2.48 15.28
CA TYR A 84 -17.97 3.60 14.89
C TYR A 84 -17.88 4.75 15.89
N LEU A 85 -18.06 4.47 17.19
CA LEU A 85 -17.99 5.50 18.21
C LEU A 85 -16.58 6.10 18.29
N ALA A 86 -15.55 5.26 18.25
CA ALA A 86 -14.16 5.72 18.23
C ALA A 86 -13.88 6.67 17.06
N HIS A 87 -14.38 6.33 15.86
CA HIS A 87 -14.30 7.20 14.69
C HIS A 87 -15.08 8.51 14.87
N ALA A 88 -16.34 8.44 15.31
CA ALA A 88 -17.18 9.62 15.50
C ALA A 88 -16.58 10.61 16.51
N LEU A 89 -16.02 10.11 17.61
CA LEU A 89 -15.33 10.93 18.62
C LEU A 89 -14.04 11.56 18.06
N ARG A 90 -13.30 10.84 17.21
CA ARG A 90 -12.15 11.41 16.50
C ARG A 90 -12.57 12.55 15.55
N VAL A 91 -13.69 12.41 14.85
CA VAL A 91 -14.24 13.50 14.01
C VAL A 91 -14.64 14.70 14.87
N LEU A 92 -15.34 14.46 16.00
CA LEU A 92 -15.70 15.49 16.96
C LEU A 92 -14.47 16.24 17.50
N GLU A 93 -13.43 15.52 17.93
CA GLU A 93 -12.19 16.10 18.43
C GLU A 93 -11.50 16.98 17.38
N ARG A 94 -11.42 16.49 16.13
CA ARG A 94 -10.65 17.16 15.07
C ARG A 94 -11.39 18.30 14.39
N VAL A 95 -12.72 18.22 14.26
CA VAL A 95 -13.54 19.16 13.47
C VAL A 95 -14.54 19.93 14.33
N GLY A 96 -14.76 19.51 15.58
CA GLY A 96 -15.66 20.15 16.54
C GLY A 96 -17.12 19.73 16.42
N HIS A 97 -17.46 18.80 15.52
CA HIS A 97 -18.80 18.23 15.38
C HIS A 97 -18.75 16.90 14.62
N TYR A 98 -19.78 16.07 14.80
CA TYR A 98 -20.05 14.88 13.99
C TYR A 98 -21.55 14.84 13.66
N HIS A 99 -21.89 15.06 12.38
CA HIS A 99 -23.24 15.45 11.99
C HIS A 99 -23.72 16.67 12.82
N ASP A 100 -24.84 16.55 13.52
CA ASP A 100 -25.40 17.60 14.37
C ASP A 100 -24.88 17.55 15.82
N ALA A 101 -24.13 16.51 16.18
CA ALA A 101 -23.58 16.34 17.53
C ALA A 101 -22.33 17.20 17.75
N ARG A 102 -22.25 17.84 18.91
CA ARG A 102 -21.17 18.75 19.35
C ARG A 102 -20.57 18.36 20.70
N SER A 103 -21.07 17.32 21.32
CA SER A 103 -20.53 16.74 22.56
C SER A 103 -20.42 15.22 22.43
N GLU A 104 -19.59 14.62 23.28
CA GLU A 104 -19.45 13.16 23.35
C GLU A 104 -20.79 12.49 23.67
N GLN A 105 -21.57 13.06 24.60
CA GLN A 105 -22.90 12.54 24.96
C GLN A 105 -23.86 12.54 23.76
N GLU A 106 -23.85 13.62 22.98
CA GLU A 106 -24.67 13.71 21.76
C GLU A 106 -24.21 12.71 20.69
N VAL A 107 -22.90 12.46 20.57
CA VAL A 107 -22.38 11.43 19.65
C VAL A 107 -22.82 10.04 20.07
N VAL A 108 -22.76 9.70 21.37
CA VAL A 108 -23.24 8.42 21.90
C VAL A 108 -24.74 8.25 21.64
N GLU A 109 -25.54 9.29 21.84
CA GLU A 109 -26.98 9.24 21.58
C GLU A 109 -27.28 9.12 20.08
N LEU A 110 -26.53 9.81 19.23
CA LEU A 110 -26.62 9.66 17.77
C LEU A 110 -26.30 8.22 17.35
N ALA A 111 -25.22 7.64 17.88
CA ALA A 111 -24.80 6.27 17.59
C ALA A 111 -25.84 5.24 18.05
N ARG A 112 -26.44 5.44 19.23
CA ARG A 112 -27.54 4.60 19.74
C ARG A 112 -28.75 4.65 18.83
N ARG A 113 -29.18 5.86 18.44
CA ARG A 113 -30.31 6.04 17.50
C ARG A 113 -30.01 5.37 16.16
N PHE A 114 -28.82 5.56 15.62
CA PHE A 114 -28.40 4.92 14.38
C PHE A 114 -28.40 3.39 14.47
N ALA A 115 -27.91 2.83 15.59
CA ALA A 115 -27.92 1.39 15.85
C ALA A 115 -29.34 0.80 15.94
N GLN A 116 -30.33 1.60 16.34
CA GLN A 116 -31.74 1.23 16.41
C GLN A 116 -32.51 1.52 15.11
N SER A 117 -31.88 2.22 14.15
CA SER A 117 -32.53 2.57 12.89
C SER A 117 -32.80 1.31 12.07
N THR A 118 -34.05 1.15 11.66
CA THR A 118 -34.44 0.25 10.58
C THR A 118 -34.49 1.01 9.25
N PRO A 119 -34.39 0.33 8.10
CA PRO A 119 -34.55 0.94 6.79
C PRO A 119 -35.83 1.78 6.66
N ASP A 120 -36.91 1.36 7.33
CA ASP A 120 -38.23 2.01 7.29
C ASP A 120 -38.35 3.24 8.21
N THR A 121 -37.51 3.32 9.24
CA THR A 121 -37.49 4.45 10.20
C THR A 121 -36.53 5.56 9.81
N GLY A 122 -35.64 5.31 8.85
CA GLY A 122 -34.69 6.30 8.33
C GLY A 122 -35.37 7.29 7.38
N THR A 123 -35.48 8.55 7.78
CA THR A 123 -36.08 9.64 6.97
C THR A 123 -35.30 10.02 5.71
N SER A 124 -34.36 9.20 5.23
CA SER A 124 -33.55 9.54 4.04
C SER A 124 -33.23 8.31 3.20
N LEU A 125 -33.82 8.29 2.00
CA LEU A 125 -33.67 7.24 0.99
C LEU A 125 -32.24 7.17 0.44
N ILE A 126 -31.83 6.00 -0.05
CA ILE A 126 -30.54 5.80 -0.74
C ILE A 126 -30.37 6.77 -1.93
N GLU A 127 -31.46 7.14 -2.59
CA GLU A 127 -31.52 8.12 -3.69
C GLU A 127 -30.93 9.49 -3.38
N SER A 128 -30.80 9.84 -2.09
CA SER A 128 -30.21 11.10 -1.64
C SER A 128 -28.69 11.03 -1.43
N VAL A 129 -28.10 9.83 -1.48
CA VAL A 129 -26.65 9.62 -1.25
C VAL A 129 -25.87 10.28 -2.37
N ARG A 130 -24.85 11.05 -2.01
CA ARG A 130 -23.98 11.74 -2.97
C ARG A 130 -22.66 11.01 -3.05
N VAL A 131 -22.22 10.73 -4.28
CA VAL A 131 -20.97 10.03 -4.54
C VAL A 131 -20.15 10.76 -5.60
N ALA A 132 -18.83 10.60 -5.57
CA ALA A 132 -17.95 10.97 -6.67
C ALA A 132 -17.37 9.72 -7.30
N ARG A 133 -17.28 9.66 -8.63
CA ARG A 133 -16.57 8.58 -9.31
C ARG A 133 -15.07 8.70 -9.04
N LEU A 134 -14.39 7.59 -8.76
CA LEU A 134 -12.94 7.57 -8.66
C LEU A 134 -12.30 7.53 -10.07
N ILE A 135 -11.45 8.51 -10.39
CA ILE A 135 -10.74 8.61 -11.66
C ILE A 135 -9.74 7.45 -11.78
N GLY A 136 -9.69 6.83 -12.95
CA GLY A 136 -8.81 5.70 -13.23
C GLY A 136 -9.30 4.36 -12.66
N CYS A 137 -10.44 4.35 -11.96
CA CYS A 137 -11.05 3.16 -11.40
C CYS A 137 -12.32 2.82 -12.17
N LYS A 138 -12.48 1.55 -12.56
CA LYS A 138 -13.74 1.09 -13.14
C LYS A 138 -14.75 0.86 -12.02
N ASP A 139 -15.90 1.52 -12.13
CA ASP A 139 -17.08 1.32 -11.26
C ASP A 139 -16.87 1.55 -9.75
N LEU A 140 -15.81 2.26 -9.33
CA LEU A 140 -15.61 2.66 -7.93
C LEU A 140 -16.04 4.10 -7.66
N TYR A 141 -16.62 4.31 -6.48
CA TYR A 141 -17.13 5.60 -6.06
C TYR A 141 -16.77 5.91 -4.60
N GLU A 142 -16.46 7.16 -4.32
CA GLU A 142 -16.24 7.69 -2.97
C GLU A 142 -17.52 8.37 -2.48
N ILE A 143 -17.99 8.04 -1.28
CA ILE A 143 -19.16 8.70 -0.68
C ILE A 143 -18.80 10.13 -0.26
N ILE A 144 -19.53 11.10 -0.80
CA ILE A 144 -19.44 12.50 -0.38
C ILE A 144 -20.30 12.72 0.85
N ASP A 145 -21.52 12.16 0.83
CA ASP A 145 -22.50 12.28 1.89
C ASP A 145 -23.47 11.10 1.85
N GLY A 146 -23.84 10.58 3.04
CA GLY A 146 -24.82 9.50 3.18
C GLY A 146 -24.29 8.15 3.64
N HIS A 147 -23.18 8.10 4.38
CA HIS A 147 -22.61 6.86 4.92
C HIS A 147 -23.63 6.03 5.73
N HIS A 148 -24.42 6.67 6.61
CA HIS A 148 -25.50 5.98 7.36
C HIS A 148 -26.52 5.31 6.45
N ARG A 149 -26.93 5.98 5.37
CA ARG A 149 -27.94 5.46 4.43
C ARG A 149 -27.42 4.25 3.67
N VAL A 150 -26.17 4.31 3.22
CA VAL A 150 -25.52 3.17 2.56
C VAL A 150 -25.37 2.01 3.54
N ALA A 151 -24.96 2.27 4.78
CA ALA A 151 -24.85 1.24 5.80
C ALA A 151 -26.20 0.58 6.13
N MET A 152 -27.30 1.35 6.25
CA MET A 152 -28.65 0.81 6.44
C MET A 152 -29.10 -0.05 5.26
N ALA A 153 -28.88 0.41 4.02
CA ALA A 153 -29.21 -0.38 2.82
C ALA A 153 -28.44 -1.72 2.80
N LEU A 154 -27.13 -1.68 3.07
CA LEU A 154 -26.32 -2.90 3.19
C LEU A 154 -26.78 -3.82 4.33
N ALA A 155 -27.19 -3.26 5.47
CA ALA A 155 -27.72 -4.01 6.61
C ALA A 155 -29.07 -4.70 6.29
N ALA A 156 -29.87 -4.09 5.42
CA ALA A 156 -31.11 -4.65 4.88
C ALA A 156 -30.89 -5.76 3.83
N GLY A 157 -29.64 -5.99 3.40
CA GLY A 157 -29.30 -6.97 2.38
C GLY A 157 -29.34 -6.43 0.94
N GLU A 158 -29.48 -5.11 0.76
CA GLU A 158 -29.42 -4.50 -0.56
C GLU A 158 -28.03 -4.64 -1.17
N THR A 159 -27.99 -4.95 -2.46
CA THR A 159 -26.75 -5.07 -3.25
C THR A 159 -26.54 -3.88 -4.18
N ARG A 160 -27.62 -3.19 -4.54
CA ARG A 160 -27.63 -2.06 -5.47
C ARG A 160 -28.41 -0.89 -4.89
N GLY A 161 -28.09 0.32 -5.33
CA GLY A 161 -28.83 1.51 -4.94
C GLY A 161 -28.73 2.62 -5.97
N GLU A 162 -29.79 3.42 -6.08
CA GLU A 162 -29.74 4.67 -6.82
C GLU A 162 -29.08 5.76 -5.98
N VAL A 163 -28.11 6.47 -6.56
CA VAL A 163 -27.34 7.52 -5.89
C VAL A 163 -27.16 8.73 -6.82
N LEU A 164 -26.79 9.87 -6.24
CA LEU A 164 -26.45 11.10 -6.95
C LEU A 164 -24.95 11.16 -7.23
N LEU A 165 -24.58 10.95 -8.49
CA LEU A 165 -23.22 11.17 -8.95
C LEU A 165 -22.93 12.68 -9.05
N GLN A 166 -21.87 13.12 -8.37
CA GLN A 166 -21.42 14.50 -8.32
C GLN A 166 -19.95 14.59 -8.79
N GLY A 167 -19.77 14.45 -10.09
CA GLY A 167 -18.47 14.54 -10.76
C GLY A 167 -17.52 13.37 -10.47
N ALA A 168 -16.23 13.61 -10.66
CA ALA A 168 -15.17 12.63 -10.47
C ALA A 168 -14.02 13.22 -9.64
N VAL A 169 -13.32 12.35 -8.90
CA VAL A 169 -12.13 12.70 -8.11
C VAL A 169 -11.00 11.72 -8.33
N PRO A 170 -9.74 12.17 -8.29
CA PRO A 170 -8.63 11.23 -8.21
C PRO A 170 -8.71 10.45 -6.89
N SER A 171 -8.56 9.14 -6.95
CA SER A 171 -8.38 8.30 -5.78
C SER A 171 -7.15 8.74 -4.98
N TRP A 172 -7.22 8.64 -3.65
CA TRP A 172 -6.06 8.86 -2.79
C TRP A 172 -4.92 7.90 -3.11
N TRP A 173 -5.21 6.61 -3.27
CA TRP A 173 -4.20 5.61 -3.61
C TRP A 173 -3.54 5.87 -4.94
N VAL A 174 -4.33 6.22 -5.96
CA VAL A 174 -3.79 6.59 -7.28
C VAL A 174 -2.84 7.78 -7.15
N ARG A 175 -3.24 8.84 -6.42
CA ARG A 175 -2.34 10.00 -6.18
C ARG A 175 -1.09 9.61 -5.40
N LYS A 176 -1.22 8.75 -4.40
CA LYS A 176 -0.11 8.29 -3.57
C LYS A 176 0.90 7.48 -4.39
N LEU A 177 0.42 6.53 -5.17
CA LEU A 177 1.25 5.69 -6.02
C LEU A 177 1.97 6.49 -7.10
N HIS A 178 1.33 7.50 -7.68
CA HIS A 178 1.99 8.42 -8.62
C HIS A 178 3.12 9.27 -8.01
N ARG A 179 3.22 9.37 -6.67
CA ARG A 179 4.37 10.03 -6.01
C ARG A 179 5.56 9.10 -5.83
N VAL A 180 5.38 7.79 -5.99
CA VAL A 180 6.48 6.83 -5.89
C VAL A 180 7.28 6.84 -7.19
N ASN A 181 8.59 6.99 -7.07
CA ASN A 181 9.53 7.13 -8.19
C ASN A 181 9.47 5.96 -9.19
N MET A 182 9.19 4.76 -8.70
CA MET A 182 9.12 3.54 -9.51
C MET A 182 7.75 3.31 -10.16
N THR A 183 6.70 4.02 -9.74
CA THR A 183 5.39 3.95 -10.38
C THR A 183 5.36 4.87 -11.61
N ARG A 184 5.20 4.31 -12.79
CA ARG A 184 5.17 5.08 -14.04
C ARG A 184 3.87 4.82 -14.79
N ARG A 185 3.23 5.87 -15.30
CA ARG A 185 2.08 5.75 -16.23
C ARG A 185 0.97 4.78 -15.79
N SER A 186 0.73 4.66 -14.48
CA SER A 186 -0.24 3.71 -13.91
C SER A 186 0.18 2.24 -14.04
N GLU A 187 1.48 1.97 -13.97
CA GLU A 187 2.09 0.64 -13.85
C GLU A 187 2.69 0.52 -12.45
N LEU A 188 2.39 -0.59 -11.78
CA LEU A 188 2.88 -0.91 -10.46
C LEU A 188 4.24 -1.60 -10.57
N TYR A 189 5.22 -1.17 -9.77
CA TYR A 189 6.51 -1.86 -9.74
C TYR A 189 6.40 -3.24 -9.10
N GLN A 190 5.77 -3.35 -7.93
CA GLN A 190 5.45 -4.60 -7.23
C GLN A 190 3.92 -4.75 -7.07
N PRO A 191 3.37 -5.96 -6.84
CA PRO A 191 1.93 -6.19 -6.80
C PRO A 191 1.23 -5.36 -5.71
N ILE A 192 0.04 -4.80 -5.94
CA ILE A 192 -0.74 -4.13 -4.88
C ILE A 192 -2.20 -4.56 -4.99
N GLU A 193 -2.73 -5.17 -3.92
CA GLU A 193 -4.09 -5.71 -3.85
C GLU A 193 -5.11 -4.63 -3.43
N LEU A 194 -5.19 -3.55 -4.19
CA LEU A 194 -6.14 -2.47 -3.97
C LEU A 194 -7.15 -2.37 -5.12
N PRO A 195 -8.46 -2.23 -4.83
CA PRO A 195 -9.48 -2.09 -5.87
C PRO A 195 -9.19 -0.98 -6.87
N GLU A 196 -8.59 0.13 -6.41
CA GLU A 196 -8.30 1.31 -7.20
C GLU A 196 -7.24 1.08 -8.30
N VAL A 197 -6.40 0.05 -8.15
CA VAL A 197 -5.31 -0.26 -9.08
C VAL A 197 -5.34 -1.70 -9.58
N LYS A 198 -6.43 -2.44 -9.35
CA LYS A 198 -6.59 -3.84 -9.78
C LYS A 198 -6.37 -4.06 -11.30
N GLY A 199 -6.58 -3.02 -12.11
CA GLY A 199 -6.35 -3.06 -13.56
C GLY A 199 -5.00 -2.54 -14.02
N TRP A 200 -4.13 -2.10 -13.11
CA TRP A 200 -2.81 -1.57 -13.45
C TRP A 200 -1.87 -2.72 -13.80
N PRO A 201 -1.08 -2.64 -14.89
CA PRO A 201 -0.05 -3.62 -15.16
C PRO A 201 0.95 -3.67 -13.99
N VAL A 202 1.42 -4.87 -13.67
CA VAL A 202 2.47 -5.08 -12.68
C VAL A 202 3.77 -5.44 -13.40
N VAL A 203 4.81 -4.65 -13.17
CA VAL A 203 6.13 -4.84 -13.80
C VAL A 203 6.83 -6.05 -13.21
N ARG A 204 6.83 -6.20 -11.87
CA ARG A 204 7.47 -7.30 -11.17
C ARG A 204 6.43 -8.18 -10.47
N VAL A 205 6.37 -9.46 -10.81
CA VAL A 205 5.40 -10.40 -10.24
C VAL A 205 5.74 -10.74 -8.79
N CYS A 206 7.04 -10.79 -8.47
CA CYS A 206 7.63 -10.98 -7.13
C CYS A 206 7.34 -12.32 -6.42
N HIS A 207 6.16 -12.90 -6.60
CA HIS A 207 5.74 -14.13 -5.91
C HIS A 207 6.65 -15.32 -6.21
N ASP A 208 7.11 -15.44 -7.45
CA ASP A 208 8.06 -16.45 -7.92
C ASP A 208 9.40 -16.37 -7.18
N ARG A 209 9.99 -15.17 -7.07
CA ARG A 209 11.25 -14.96 -6.37
C ARG A 209 11.09 -15.14 -4.86
N LEU A 210 9.99 -14.68 -4.27
CA LEU A 210 9.71 -14.93 -2.86
C LEU A 210 9.57 -16.42 -2.56
N LYS A 211 8.91 -17.17 -3.45
CA LYS A 211 8.83 -18.64 -3.37
C LYS A 211 10.21 -19.27 -3.46
N MET A 212 11.06 -18.88 -4.41
CA MET A 212 12.43 -19.39 -4.52
C MET A 212 13.26 -19.11 -3.27
N ILE A 213 13.11 -17.92 -2.66
CA ILE A 213 13.78 -17.58 -1.38
C ILE A 213 13.36 -18.54 -0.28
N THR A 214 12.04 -18.67 -0.08
CA THR A 214 11.47 -19.45 1.04
C THR A 214 11.75 -20.94 0.88
N GLU A 215 11.56 -21.51 -0.31
CA GLU A 215 11.92 -22.90 -0.60
C GLU A 215 13.41 -23.18 -0.42
N PHE A 216 14.29 -22.23 -0.77
CA PHE A 216 15.72 -22.37 -0.54
C PHE A 216 16.06 -22.41 0.94
N LEU A 217 15.47 -21.52 1.75
CA LEU A 217 15.67 -21.47 3.20
C LEU A 217 15.18 -22.77 3.86
N ASP A 218 13.98 -23.22 3.51
CA ASP A 218 13.39 -24.47 4.02
C ASP A 218 14.22 -25.70 3.65
N ALA A 219 14.63 -25.83 2.39
CA ALA A 219 15.43 -26.95 1.92
C ALA A 219 16.82 -27.04 2.59
N ARG A 220 17.29 -25.93 3.17
CA ARG A 220 18.55 -25.85 3.92
C ARG A 220 18.37 -25.89 5.44
N GLY A 221 17.13 -25.97 5.94
CA GLY A 221 16.84 -25.89 7.37
C GLY A 221 17.31 -24.57 8.00
N LEU A 222 17.29 -23.48 7.23
CA LEU A 222 17.68 -22.15 7.71
C LEU A 222 16.47 -21.44 8.29
N HIS A 223 16.57 -21.03 9.56
CA HIS A 223 15.53 -20.28 10.26
C HIS A 223 16.08 -18.91 10.72
N PRO A 224 16.32 -17.98 9.77
CA PRO A 224 16.90 -16.68 10.08
C PRO A 224 15.97 -15.85 10.97
N HIS A 225 16.57 -15.10 11.90
CA HIS A 225 15.84 -14.15 12.75
C HIS A 225 15.84 -12.74 12.18
N THR A 226 16.85 -12.38 11.38
CA THR A 226 16.95 -11.05 10.78
C THR A 226 17.10 -11.06 9.27
N ALA A 227 16.40 -10.13 8.61
CA ALA A 227 16.54 -9.89 7.16
C ALA A 227 16.60 -8.40 6.82
N ILE A 228 17.32 -8.05 5.75
CA ILE A 228 17.35 -6.71 5.16
C ILE A 228 16.97 -6.81 3.68
N ASP A 229 16.02 -5.97 3.25
CA ASP A 229 15.58 -5.80 1.87
C ASP A 229 16.04 -4.43 1.36
N LEU A 230 17.16 -4.41 0.64
CA LEU A 230 17.77 -3.18 0.12
C LEU A 230 17.15 -2.80 -1.23
N GLY A 231 16.62 -1.58 -1.32
CA GLY A 231 15.78 -1.12 -2.43
C GLY A 231 14.44 -1.85 -2.47
N SER A 232 13.83 -1.99 -1.29
CA SER A 232 12.60 -2.72 -1.04
C SER A 232 11.39 -2.22 -1.85
N SER A 233 11.43 -0.99 -2.37
CA SER A 233 10.34 -0.33 -3.09
C SER A 233 9.04 -0.31 -2.28
N TYR A 234 7.98 -1.01 -2.72
CA TYR A 234 6.73 -1.08 -1.95
C TYR A 234 6.87 -2.02 -0.74
N GLY A 235 7.95 -2.80 -0.61
CA GLY A 235 8.17 -3.70 0.52
C GLY A 235 7.50 -5.06 0.40
N TYR A 236 7.17 -5.51 -0.82
CA TYR A 236 6.54 -6.83 -1.05
C TYR A 236 7.36 -7.98 -0.45
N PHE A 237 8.68 -8.01 -0.71
CA PHE A 237 9.55 -9.06 -0.18
C PHE A 237 9.75 -8.93 1.32
N SER A 238 9.92 -7.71 1.82
CA SER A 238 9.99 -7.43 3.26
C SER A 238 8.79 -8.01 4.03
N ALA A 239 7.57 -7.77 3.53
CA ALA A 239 6.35 -8.32 4.11
C ALA A 239 6.24 -9.83 3.93
N GLY A 240 6.65 -10.35 2.76
CA GLY A 240 6.70 -11.78 2.47
C GLY A 240 7.59 -12.55 3.44
N LEU A 241 8.79 -12.04 3.74
CA LEU A 241 9.72 -12.64 4.69
C LEU A 241 9.18 -12.60 6.14
N LYS A 242 8.53 -11.51 6.53
CA LYS A 242 7.85 -11.40 7.82
C LYS A 242 6.75 -12.45 7.95
N ASN A 243 5.92 -12.58 6.91
CA ASN A 243 4.82 -13.56 6.86
C ASN A 243 5.31 -15.01 6.82
N TRP A 244 6.48 -15.27 6.20
CA TRP A 244 7.09 -16.59 6.21
C TRP A 244 7.64 -16.97 7.59
N GLY A 245 8.07 -16.00 8.40
CA GLY A 245 8.41 -16.21 9.80
C GLY A 245 9.65 -15.48 10.32
N ILE A 246 10.26 -14.58 9.54
CA ILE A 246 11.41 -13.79 10.01
C ILE A 246 10.90 -12.63 10.88
N PRO A 247 11.21 -12.60 12.20
CA PRO A 247 10.62 -11.62 13.11
C PRO A 247 11.14 -10.19 12.91
N ASP A 248 12.41 -10.01 12.54
CA ASP A 248 12.99 -8.68 12.31
C ASP A 248 13.44 -8.49 10.86
N VAL A 249 12.55 -7.90 10.07
CA VAL A 249 12.81 -7.55 8.67
C VAL A 249 12.90 -6.04 8.53
N LYS A 250 13.99 -5.54 7.94
CA LYS A 250 14.17 -4.13 7.58
C LYS A 250 13.98 -3.90 6.08
N ALA A 251 13.06 -3.01 5.73
CA ALA A 251 12.84 -2.52 4.38
C ALA A 251 13.61 -1.21 4.21
N VAL A 252 14.59 -1.19 3.32
CA VAL A 252 15.42 -0.01 3.04
C VAL A 252 15.11 0.49 1.65
N ASP A 253 14.78 1.77 1.50
CA ASP A 253 14.61 2.41 0.19
C ASP A 253 14.91 3.90 0.29
N ARG A 254 15.35 4.52 -0.82
CA ARG A 254 15.60 5.96 -0.86
C ARG A 254 14.33 6.78 -1.00
N ASP A 255 13.25 6.17 -1.51
CA ASP A 255 11.98 6.84 -1.74
C ASP A 255 11.05 6.66 -0.52
N PRO A 256 10.88 7.70 0.32
CA PRO A 256 10.00 7.60 1.48
C PRO A 256 8.53 7.35 1.09
N ASN A 257 8.10 7.69 -0.14
CA ASN A 257 6.74 7.40 -0.58
C ASN A 257 6.54 5.90 -0.82
N ALA A 258 7.57 5.19 -1.29
CA ALA A 258 7.53 3.76 -1.52
C ALA A 258 7.43 2.99 -0.18
N LEU A 259 8.23 3.40 0.81
CA LEU A 259 8.16 2.86 2.17
C LEU A 259 6.80 3.12 2.84
N ASP A 260 6.23 4.31 2.65
CA ASP A 260 4.90 4.63 3.18
C ASP A 260 3.80 3.80 2.48
N VAL A 261 3.95 3.44 1.20
CA VAL A 261 3.09 2.44 0.55
C VAL A 261 3.27 1.07 1.23
N GLY A 262 4.49 0.66 1.55
CA GLY A 262 4.73 -0.61 2.24
C GLY A 262 4.11 -0.70 3.63
N ARG A 263 4.18 0.39 4.40
CA ARG A 263 3.48 0.52 5.69
C ARG A 263 1.99 0.25 5.53
N LEU A 264 1.38 0.86 4.52
CA LEU A 264 -0.06 0.89 4.35
C LEU A 264 -0.65 -0.34 3.66
N CYS A 265 0.03 -0.84 2.63
CA CYS A 265 -0.45 -1.99 1.85
C CYS A 265 -0.08 -3.32 2.50
N TYR A 266 1.03 -3.38 3.24
CA TYR A 266 1.57 -4.63 3.76
C TYR A 266 1.76 -4.67 5.28
N GLY A 267 1.36 -3.62 6.00
CA GLY A 267 1.46 -3.60 7.47
C GLY A 267 2.90 -3.68 7.98
N LEU A 268 3.84 -3.07 7.25
CA LEU A 268 5.20 -2.88 7.75
C LEU A 268 5.20 -1.81 8.82
N GLU A 269 5.81 -2.10 9.98
CA GLU A 269 5.86 -1.15 11.09
C GLU A 269 6.88 -0.02 10.80
N PRO A 270 6.70 1.20 11.33
CA PRO A 270 7.67 2.29 11.15
C PRO A 270 9.10 1.91 11.56
N SER A 271 9.28 1.06 12.57
CA SER A 271 10.58 0.54 13.02
C SER A 271 11.26 -0.44 12.04
N GLN A 272 10.53 -0.88 11.02
CA GLN A 272 11.03 -1.72 9.92
C GLN A 272 11.46 -0.89 8.71
N LEU A 273 11.09 0.39 8.62
CA LEU A 273 11.28 1.22 7.44
C LEU A 273 12.49 2.14 7.62
N LEU A 274 13.46 2.04 6.72
CA LEU A 274 14.67 2.87 6.75
C LEU A 274 14.80 3.64 5.43
N VAL A 275 14.70 4.96 5.50
CA VAL A 275 14.96 5.83 4.34
C VAL A 275 16.47 5.98 4.17
N SER A 276 17.04 5.27 3.21
CA SER A 276 18.47 5.35 2.89
C SER A 276 18.75 4.93 1.46
N ARG A 277 19.81 5.48 0.87
CA ARG A 277 20.36 4.94 -0.37
C ARG A 277 21.12 3.65 -0.03
N ALA A 278 21.11 2.68 -0.94
CA ALA A 278 21.72 1.39 -0.64
C ALA A 278 23.23 1.51 -0.40
N GLU A 279 23.94 2.31 -1.19
CA GLU A 279 25.37 2.57 -1.01
C GLU A 279 25.70 3.21 0.35
N ASP A 280 24.88 4.15 0.81
CA ASP A 280 25.05 4.81 2.11
C ASP A 280 24.82 3.80 3.25
N TYR A 281 23.78 2.98 3.14
CA TYR A 281 23.50 1.91 4.11
C TYR A 281 24.66 0.89 4.19
N LEU A 282 25.22 0.52 3.05
CA LEU A 282 26.31 -0.45 2.93
C LEU A 282 27.67 0.10 3.39
N ALA A 283 27.88 1.41 3.27
CA ALA A 283 29.10 2.10 3.68
C ALA A 283 29.13 2.41 5.19
N ASP A 284 27.97 2.59 5.82
CA ASP A 284 27.88 2.88 7.25
C ASP A 284 28.06 1.62 8.10
N ASP A 285 29.19 1.50 8.80
CA ASP A 285 29.49 0.37 9.67
C ASP A 285 28.57 0.31 10.91
N SER A 286 27.87 1.39 11.25
CA SER A 286 26.92 1.42 12.37
C SER A 286 25.56 0.80 12.04
N THR A 287 25.22 0.64 10.75
CA THR A 287 23.98 -0.03 10.35
C THR A 287 24.07 -1.55 10.61
N PRO A 288 22.97 -2.21 11.01
CA PRO A 288 23.00 -3.61 11.35
C PRO A 288 23.30 -4.51 10.13
N SER A 289 23.90 -5.67 10.41
CA SER A 289 23.95 -6.79 9.45
C SER A 289 22.77 -7.74 9.70
N ALA A 290 22.46 -8.59 8.72
CA ALA A 290 21.38 -9.56 8.83
C ALA A 290 21.81 -10.97 8.39
N GLU A 291 21.08 -11.98 8.84
CA GLU A 291 21.26 -13.36 8.34
C GLU A 291 20.96 -13.42 6.85
N VAL A 292 19.86 -12.80 6.45
CA VAL A 292 19.41 -12.73 5.06
C VAL A 292 19.49 -11.30 4.54
N VAL A 293 20.10 -11.11 3.38
CA VAL A 293 20.07 -9.82 2.66
C VAL A 293 19.47 -10.04 1.28
N LEU A 294 18.55 -9.17 0.87
CA LEU A 294 17.97 -9.12 -0.46
C LEU A 294 18.52 -7.89 -1.18
N PHE A 295 19.05 -8.09 -2.39
CA PHE A 295 19.53 -7.03 -3.26
C PHE A 295 19.04 -7.27 -4.69
N LEU A 296 17.76 -7.01 -4.90
CA LEU A 296 17.04 -7.43 -6.09
C LEU A 296 16.95 -6.28 -7.09
N SER A 297 17.41 -6.51 -8.31
CA SER A 297 17.26 -5.59 -9.44
C SER A 297 17.97 -4.25 -9.25
N LEU A 298 19.12 -4.24 -8.55
CA LEU A 298 19.87 -3.02 -8.25
C LEU A 298 21.31 -3.01 -8.75
N LEU A 299 22.03 -4.13 -8.71
CA LEU A 299 23.49 -4.13 -8.95
C LEU A 299 23.89 -3.50 -10.29
N HIS A 300 23.15 -3.81 -11.35
CA HIS A 300 23.37 -3.24 -12.68
C HIS A 300 23.23 -1.71 -12.74
N HIS A 301 22.51 -1.06 -11.82
CA HIS A 301 22.42 0.40 -11.78
C HIS A 301 23.78 1.05 -11.48
N TYR A 302 24.59 0.42 -10.64
CA TYR A 302 25.96 0.84 -10.35
C TYR A 302 26.86 0.57 -11.56
N ALA A 303 26.72 -0.61 -12.17
CA ALA A 303 27.52 -1.00 -13.34
C ALA A 303 27.37 -0.07 -14.55
N ILE A 304 26.17 0.51 -14.74
CA ILE A 304 25.91 1.45 -15.84
C ILE A 304 26.02 2.92 -15.41
N GLY A 305 26.51 3.20 -14.19
CA GLY A 305 26.72 4.55 -13.67
C GLY A 305 25.43 5.36 -13.41
N LYS A 306 24.30 4.69 -13.15
CA LYS A 306 23.04 5.35 -12.75
C LYS A 306 22.96 5.66 -11.26
N GLU A 307 23.67 4.89 -10.44
CA GLU A 307 23.82 5.13 -9.02
C GLU A 307 25.32 5.28 -8.70
N PRO A 308 25.70 6.07 -7.69
CA PRO A 308 27.09 6.30 -7.33
C PRO A 308 27.69 5.08 -6.65
N GLY A 309 28.99 4.85 -6.87
CA GLY A 309 29.75 3.77 -6.25
C GLY A 309 30.19 2.70 -7.25
N GLU A 310 31.38 2.15 -7.00
CA GLU A 310 31.94 1.07 -7.81
C GLU A 310 31.26 -0.27 -7.49
N VAL A 311 30.98 -1.08 -8.52
CA VAL A 311 30.24 -2.35 -8.38
C VAL A 311 30.88 -3.27 -7.33
N GLU A 312 32.20 -3.42 -7.36
CA GLU A 312 32.95 -4.22 -6.39
C GLU A 312 32.82 -3.71 -4.95
N GLN A 313 32.74 -2.39 -4.74
CA GLN A 313 32.56 -1.81 -3.42
C GLN A 313 31.15 -2.09 -2.88
N ILE A 314 30.14 -2.02 -3.74
CA ILE A 314 28.76 -2.39 -3.41
C ILE A 314 28.69 -3.86 -3.01
N ILE A 315 29.30 -4.77 -3.77
CA ILE A 315 29.32 -6.19 -3.46
C ILE A 315 30.07 -6.47 -2.15
N ALA A 316 31.21 -5.83 -1.92
CA ALA A 316 31.93 -5.95 -0.65
C ALA A 316 31.07 -5.45 0.53
N GLY A 317 30.31 -4.38 0.35
CA GLY A 317 29.32 -3.90 1.33
C GLY A 317 28.24 -4.93 1.62
N LEU A 318 27.62 -5.50 0.57
CA LEU A 318 26.61 -6.55 0.71
C LEU A 318 27.14 -7.73 1.51
N ALA A 319 28.37 -8.16 1.23
CA ALA A 319 29.01 -9.23 1.96
C ALA A 319 29.30 -8.90 3.44
N ARG A 320 29.59 -7.63 3.78
CA ARG A 320 29.71 -7.21 5.19
C ARG A 320 28.37 -7.23 5.91
N LYS A 321 27.29 -6.86 5.22
CA LYS A 321 25.94 -6.83 5.79
C LYS A 321 25.23 -8.19 5.79
N THR A 322 25.78 -9.19 5.11
CA THR A 322 25.21 -10.55 5.04
C THR A 322 25.96 -11.51 5.97
N ARG A 323 25.23 -12.19 6.86
CA ARG A 323 25.79 -13.21 7.76
C ARG A 323 25.59 -14.64 7.25
N THR A 324 24.51 -14.92 6.52
CA THR A 324 24.18 -16.29 6.08
C THR A 324 24.00 -16.37 4.56
N VAL A 325 23.05 -15.62 4.00
CA VAL A 325 22.73 -15.70 2.56
C VAL A 325 22.35 -14.33 1.98
N LEU A 326 22.94 -14.03 0.82
CA LEU A 326 22.55 -12.91 -0.03
C LEU A 326 21.70 -13.45 -1.17
N PHE A 327 20.47 -12.97 -1.29
CA PHE A 327 19.64 -13.18 -2.47
C PHE A 327 19.80 -12.01 -3.43
N LEU A 328 20.09 -12.31 -4.69
CA LEU A 328 20.41 -11.30 -5.69
C LEU A 328 19.83 -11.69 -7.05
N ASP A 329 19.22 -10.71 -7.72
CA ASP A 329 19.06 -10.69 -9.17
C ASP A 329 19.57 -9.33 -9.68
N THR A 330 19.94 -9.27 -10.95
CA THR A 330 20.40 -8.03 -11.57
C THR A 330 20.12 -8.01 -13.06
N GLY A 331 20.14 -6.82 -13.64
CA GLY A 331 20.10 -6.63 -15.08
C GLY A 331 21.23 -7.41 -15.76
N GLU A 332 20.91 -8.09 -16.85
CA GLU A 332 21.82 -8.91 -17.64
C GLU A 332 21.89 -8.44 -19.10
N GLU A 333 22.90 -8.88 -19.84
CA GLU A 333 23.13 -8.44 -21.22
C GLU A 333 22.06 -8.88 -22.23
N HIS A 334 21.33 -9.97 -21.94
CA HIS A 334 20.28 -10.44 -22.84
C HIS A 334 19.10 -9.46 -22.90
N GLU A 335 18.94 -8.64 -21.86
CA GLU A 335 17.89 -7.65 -21.79
C GLU A 335 18.07 -6.58 -22.87
N ALA A 336 17.08 -6.38 -23.74
CA ALA A 336 17.23 -5.50 -24.90
C ALA A 336 17.62 -4.06 -24.52
N TRP A 337 17.15 -3.56 -23.37
CA TRP A 337 17.53 -2.23 -22.86
C TRP A 337 18.96 -2.12 -22.29
N PHE A 338 19.65 -3.25 -22.07
CA PHE A 338 20.97 -3.33 -21.43
C PHE A 338 22.02 -3.96 -22.34
N ARG A 339 21.62 -4.57 -23.46
CA ARG A 339 22.49 -5.25 -24.43
C ARG A 339 23.81 -4.54 -24.73
N HIS A 340 23.80 -3.21 -24.83
CA HIS A 340 25.01 -2.41 -25.08
C HIS A 340 25.69 -1.86 -23.82
N LYS A 341 24.96 -1.72 -22.72
CA LYS A 341 25.45 -1.11 -21.47
C LYS A 341 26.06 -2.13 -20.51
N LEU A 342 25.61 -3.38 -20.58
CA LEU A 342 26.04 -4.48 -19.73
C LEU A 342 26.71 -5.58 -20.55
N LYS A 343 27.42 -5.23 -21.63
CA LYS A 343 28.08 -6.21 -22.50
C LYS A 343 29.01 -7.11 -21.66
N GLY A 344 28.81 -8.42 -21.73
CA GLY A 344 29.52 -9.44 -20.97
C GLY A 344 28.90 -9.79 -19.61
N TRP A 345 27.82 -9.12 -19.19
CA TRP A 345 27.09 -9.47 -17.97
C TRP A 345 26.17 -10.67 -18.21
N SER A 346 26.79 -11.85 -18.35
CA SER A 346 26.12 -13.14 -18.32
C SER A 346 25.93 -13.63 -16.88
N PRO A 347 25.06 -14.63 -16.65
CA PRO A 347 24.92 -15.26 -15.35
C PRO A 347 26.25 -15.76 -14.73
N GLU A 348 27.14 -16.31 -15.56
CA GLU A 348 28.45 -16.82 -15.16
C GLU A 348 29.41 -15.69 -14.78
N TYR A 349 29.36 -14.56 -15.49
CA TYR A 349 30.14 -13.38 -15.14
C TYR A 349 29.69 -12.80 -13.80
N VAL A 350 28.38 -12.59 -13.63
CA VAL A 350 27.82 -11.99 -12.41
C VAL A 350 28.14 -12.85 -11.18
N SER A 351 27.92 -14.17 -11.26
CA SER A 351 28.24 -15.07 -10.14
C SER A 351 29.73 -15.06 -9.78
N LYS A 352 30.64 -15.10 -10.76
CA LYS A 352 32.09 -15.00 -10.52
C LYS A 352 32.49 -13.66 -9.93
N LEU A 353 31.91 -12.56 -10.42
CA LEU A 353 32.16 -11.22 -9.90
C LEU A 353 31.77 -11.13 -8.42
N VAL A 354 30.57 -11.59 -8.07
CA VAL A 354 30.05 -11.54 -6.69
C VAL A 354 30.87 -12.42 -5.75
N LEU A 355 31.23 -13.64 -6.17
CA LEU A 355 32.10 -14.52 -5.38
C LEU A 355 33.47 -13.86 -5.12
N ARG A 356 34.10 -13.31 -6.16
CA ARG A 356 35.42 -12.69 -6.07
C ARG A 356 35.41 -11.42 -5.21
N ALA A 357 34.46 -10.53 -5.43
CA ALA A 357 34.43 -9.22 -4.76
C ALA A 357 33.80 -9.25 -3.37
N GLY A 358 32.87 -10.19 -3.13
CA GLY A 358 32.16 -10.31 -1.86
C GLY A 358 32.77 -11.31 -0.89
N GLY A 359 33.64 -12.20 -1.35
CA GLY A 359 34.19 -13.27 -0.48
C GLY A 359 33.10 -14.23 0.00
N PHE A 360 32.06 -14.45 -0.80
CA PHE A 360 31.06 -15.49 -0.59
C PHE A 360 31.66 -16.86 -0.93
N SER A 361 31.24 -17.91 -0.21
CA SER A 361 31.76 -19.26 -0.36
C SER A 361 31.16 -20.01 -1.55
N GLN A 362 29.90 -19.73 -1.88
CA GLN A 362 29.17 -20.44 -2.93
C GLN A 362 28.12 -19.55 -3.59
N ALA A 363 27.91 -19.74 -4.90
CA ALA A 363 26.80 -19.18 -5.65
C ALA A 363 25.87 -20.31 -6.13
N ILE A 364 24.57 -20.19 -5.86
CA ILE A 364 23.55 -21.17 -6.23
C ILE A 364 22.52 -20.46 -7.09
N ARG A 365 22.32 -20.97 -8.31
CA ARG A 365 21.25 -20.50 -9.19
C ARG A 365 19.93 -21.10 -8.73
N LEU A 366 18.98 -20.25 -8.34
CA LEU A 366 17.66 -20.66 -7.88
C LEU A 366 16.65 -20.78 -9.01
N GLY A 367 16.81 -19.94 -10.03
CA GLY A 367 15.90 -19.93 -11.17
C GLY A 367 16.04 -18.68 -12.02
N ILE A 368 14.94 -18.35 -12.69
CA ILE A 368 14.78 -17.18 -13.54
C ILE A 368 13.47 -16.49 -13.15
N ASP A 369 13.45 -15.15 -13.08
CA ASP A 369 12.22 -14.41 -12.78
C ASP A 369 11.13 -14.56 -13.86
N ALA A 370 9.88 -14.42 -13.45
CA ALA A 370 8.70 -14.44 -14.31
C ALA A 370 8.10 -13.02 -14.50
N ASP A 371 8.93 -11.98 -14.43
CA ASP A 371 8.47 -10.59 -14.47
C ASP A 371 7.89 -10.18 -15.84
N ALA A 372 7.05 -9.13 -15.82
CA ALA A 372 6.35 -8.55 -16.96
C ALA A 372 5.66 -9.54 -17.92
N PRO A 373 4.68 -10.34 -17.43
CA PRO A 373 3.99 -11.35 -18.25
C PRO A 373 3.21 -10.77 -19.45
N PHE A 374 3.02 -9.44 -19.49
CA PHE A 374 2.26 -8.74 -20.53
C PHE A 374 3.13 -7.99 -21.56
N GLU A 375 4.45 -7.90 -21.36
CA GLU A 375 5.35 -7.25 -22.32
C GLU A 375 5.81 -8.22 -23.41
N LYS A 376 5.71 -7.80 -24.68
CA LYS A 376 6.35 -8.47 -25.81
C LYS A 376 7.79 -7.99 -25.92
N GLY A 377 8.75 -8.69 -25.32
CA GLY A 377 10.18 -8.34 -25.46
C GLY A 377 11.12 -9.21 -24.63
N GLN A 378 12.40 -9.24 -25.01
CA GLN A 378 13.48 -9.89 -24.27
C GLN A 378 14.04 -8.96 -23.17
N ASN A 379 13.21 -8.41 -22.28
CA ASN A 379 13.65 -7.44 -21.25
C ASN A 379 13.63 -8.01 -19.81
N TYR A 380 13.18 -9.25 -19.64
CA TYR A 380 12.99 -9.88 -18.34
C TYR A 380 13.52 -11.32 -18.37
N GLY A 381 13.35 -12.05 -17.27
CA GLY A 381 13.94 -13.37 -17.10
C GLY A 381 15.41 -13.27 -16.67
N ARG A 382 15.65 -12.56 -15.58
CA ARG A 382 16.97 -12.48 -14.94
C ARG A 382 17.21 -13.74 -14.14
N THR A 383 18.47 -14.13 -14.08
CA THR A 383 18.86 -15.20 -13.19
C THR A 383 18.76 -14.73 -11.74
N PHE A 384 18.23 -15.60 -10.89
CA PHE A 384 18.12 -15.36 -9.46
C PHE A 384 19.07 -16.29 -8.70
N TRP A 385 19.83 -15.72 -7.77
CA TRP A 385 20.88 -16.42 -7.02
C TRP A 385 20.68 -16.36 -5.51
N ALA A 386 21.19 -17.38 -4.83
CA ALA A 386 21.61 -17.34 -3.44
C ALA A 386 23.14 -17.40 -3.35
N PHE A 387 23.75 -16.46 -2.65
CA PHE A 387 25.17 -16.45 -2.33
C PHE A 387 25.37 -16.74 -0.85
N LEU A 388 26.12 -17.81 -0.54
CA LEU A 388 26.34 -18.26 0.84
C LEU A 388 27.60 -17.64 1.42
N LYS A 389 27.54 -17.32 2.72
CA LYS A 389 28.70 -16.92 3.50
C LYS A 389 29.57 -18.10 3.89
#